data_AF-A0A8W8ICP5-F1
#
_entry.id   AF-A0A8W8ICP5-F1
#
_cell.length_a   1.000
_cell.length_b   1.000
_cell.length_c   1.000
_cell.angle_alpha   90.00
_cell.angle_beta   90.00
_cell.angle_gamma   90.00
#
_symmetry.space_group_name_H-M   'P 1'
#
loop_
_entity.id
_entity.type
_entity.pdbx_description
1 polymer ?
#
loop_
_entity_poly.entity_id
_entity_poly.type
_entity_poly.pdbx_seq_one_letter_code
_entity_poly.pdbx_strand_id
1 'polypeptide(L)'
;VRYVFRGDHGAGIVNTFSQDLEPESVTISNDDRFAFVSCQRNNAILKIDMFNQRIIELYSLGAKNWTSFNIDTSDMNDAANLRYHTVYSFYQPAQLAYSVIDGKGYVVSVDTGKMTTYTQAQHGYAFNDGVRARVAWSDGELDTTTMNPTLLAQIQDNQQLGRVHMSRVDGYNIFNKIGDVFLFGGRGISLWDSTTMAHVFDSGDDLERRASQLYPNTFNGDCSNGNQSPTQQVDERSDDMGPEPGALASGVVGTTPVLIVGSRNGVIYVFNMRGVSANFESAHREGSTNDIWNNLYTNDAAGDQIISDMGFVGAGNSPSGTPFVYVIGQATGSLSVYNVVDVPDIF
;
A
#
# COMPACT_ATOMS: atom_id res chain seq x y z
N VAL A 1 -8.08 6.61 -15.03
CA VAL A 1 -7.66 7.37 -13.84
C VAL A 1 -8.89 7.64 -12.99
N ARG A 2 -8.83 7.44 -11.67
CA ARG A 2 -9.96 7.72 -10.80
C ARG A 2 -10.11 9.24 -10.65
N TYR A 3 -11.30 9.73 -10.96
CA TYR A 3 -11.72 11.10 -10.69
C TYR A 3 -12.86 10.98 -9.70
N VAL A 4 -12.49 11.00 -8.42
CA VAL A 4 -13.27 10.42 -7.32
C VAL A 4 -14.39 11.36 -6.91
N PHE A 5 -14.14 12.67 -6.93
CA PHE A 5 -15.13 13.68 -6.59
C PHE A 5 -15.47 14.58 -7.78
N ARG A 6 -16.70 14.44 -8.31
CA ARG A 6 -17.18 15.17 -9.50
C ARG A 6 -18.32 16.15 -9.21
N GLY A 7 -18.62 16.41 -7.93
CA GLY A 7 -19.79 17.19 -7.52
C GLY A 7 -21.13 16.44 -7.59
N ASP A 8 -21.13 15.20 -8.10
CA ASP A 8 -22.31 14.35 -8.31
C ASP A 8 -22.91 13.76 -7.02
N HIS A 9 -22.37 14.10 -5.85
CA HIS A 9 -22.83 13.61 -4.54
C HIS A 9 -23.61 14.66 -3.73
N GLY A 10 -24.32 15.57 -4.41
CA GLY A 10 -25.25 16.50 -3.78
C GLY A 10 -24.61 17.74 -3.13
N ALA A 11 -23.30 17.93 -3.26
CA ALA A 11 -22.59 19.10 -2.73
C ALA A 11 -22.74 20.37 -3.59
N GLY A 12 -23.16 20.24 -4.86
CA GLY A 12 -23.29 21.36 -5.79
C GLY A 12 -21.96 22.06 -6.16
N ILE A 13 -20.84 21.54 -5.64
CA ILE A 13 -19.48 22.02 -5.91
C ILE A 13 -18.82 21.01 -6.84
N VAL A 14 -18.46 21.45 -8.04
CA VAL A 14 -17.72 20.65 -9.02
C VAL A 14 -16.27 21.09 -8.98
N ASN A 15 -15.40 20.30 -8.34
CA ASN A 15 -13.94 20.46 -8.50
C ASN A 15 -13.58 20.06 -9.93
N THR A 16 -12.67 20.76 -10.60
CA THR A 16 -12.10 20.25 -11.85
C THR A 16 -11.22 19.02 -11.57
N PHE A 17 -10.97 18.19 -12.59
CA PHE A 17 -10.06 17.06 -12.43
C PHE A 17 -8.68 17.46 -11.90
N SER A 18 -8.14 18.60 -12.36
CA SER A 18 -6.85 19.11 -11.88
C SER A 18 -6.87 19.56 -10.41
N GLN A 19 -8.05 19.90 -9.86
CA GLN A 19 -8.23 20.23 -8.45
C GLN A 19 -8.41 18.98 -7.58
N ASP A 20 -8.80 17.84 -8.17
CA ASP A 20 -8.95 16.53 -7.51
C ASP A 20 -7.67 15.69 -7.56
N LEU A 21 -6.67 16.09 -8.36
CA LEU A 21 -5.37 15.42 -8.38
C LEU A 21 -4.59 15.73 -7.10
N GLU A 22 -4.18 14.68 -6.39
CA GLU A 22 -3.37 14.77 -5.17
C GLU A 22 -2.00 14.08 -5.38
N PRO A 23 -0.96 14.82 -5.83
CA PRO A 23 0.40 14.32 -5.87
C PRO A 23 0.98 14.03 -4.48
N GLU A 24 1.59 12.87 -4.27
CA GLU A 24 2.12 12.47 -2.95
C GLU A 24 3.60 12.06 -2.94
N SER A 25 4.11 11.50 -4.05
CA SER A 25 5.50 11.06 -4.15
C SER A 25 6.06 11.35 -5.54
N VAL A 26 7.37 11.56 -5.62
CA VAL A 26 8.09 11.75 -6.89
C VAL A 26 9.36 10.90 -6.90
N THR A 27 9.66 10.31 -8.05
CA THR A 27 10.97 9.72 -8.34
C THR A 27 11.46 10.21 -9.70
N ILE A 28 12.78 10.19 -9.91
CA ILE A 28 13.44 10.78 -11.08
C ILE A 28 14.31 9.70 -11.74
N SER A 29 14.31 9.64 -13.07
CA SER A 29 15.20 8.75 -13.82
C SER A 29 16.66 9.11 -13.61
N ASN A 30 17.57 8.13 -13.66
CA ASN A 30 19.01 8.35 -13.41
C ASN A 30 19.69 9.37 -14.35
N ASP A 31 19.07 9.69 -15.49
CA ASP A 31 19.54 10.68 -16.47
C ASP A 31 18.87 12.06 -16.29
N ASP A 32 18.12 12.26 -15.19
CA ASP A 32 17.35 13.46 -14.84
C ASP A 32 16.34 13.91 -15.91
N ARG A 33 16.02 13.04 -16.87
CA ARG A 33 15.16 13.38 -18.00
C ARG A 33 13.68 13.31 -17.67
N PHE A 34 13.29 12.34 -16.84
CA PHE A 34 11.90 12.10 -16.52
C PHE A 34 11.67 12.10 -15.01
N ALA A 35 10.61 12.78 -14.58
CA ALA A 35 10.06 12.62 -13.24
C ALA A 35 8.75 11.83 -13.33
N PHE A 36 8.51 10.98 -12.33
CA PHE A 36 7.31 10.19 -12.17
C PHE A 36 6.69 10.57 -10.84
N VAL A 37 5.43 11.01 -10.88
CA VAL A 37 4.73 11.54 -9.70
C VAL A 37 3.53 10.65 -9.41
N SER A 38 3.44 10.13 -8.19
CA SER A 38 2.28 9.39 -7.73
C SER A 38 1.11 10.33 -7.48
N CYS A 39 -0.07 9.97 -7.97
CA CYS A 39 -1.35 10.53 -7.55
C CYS A 39 -2.17 9.41 -6.89
N GLN A 40 -1.87 9.11 -5.62
CA GLN A 40 -2.31 7.90 -4.93
C GLN A 40 -3.84 7.71 -4.98
N ARG A 41 -4.60 8.73 -4.55
CA ARG A 41 -6.07 8.67 -4.52
C ARG A 41 -6.70 8.49 -5.90
N ASN A 42 -6.05 9.03 -6.93
CA ASN A 42 -6.46 8.92 -8.33
C ASN A 42 -6.03 7.59 -8.98
N ASN A 43 -5.25 6.75 -8.28
CA ASN A 43 -4.71 5.49 -8.77
C ASN A 43 -3.96 5.66 -10.10
N ALA A 44 -3.03 6.62 -10.11
CA ALA A 44 -2.33 7.06 -11.31
C ALA A 44 -0.88 7.48 -11.05
N ILE A 45 -0.07 7.43 -12.10
CA ILE A 45 1.29 8.00 -12.13
C ILE A 45 1.39 9.01 -13.26
N LEU A 46 1.80 10.23 -12.95
CA LEU A 46 2.07 11.29 -13.91
C LEU A 46 3.54 11.21 -14.36
N LYS A 47 3.79 11.20 -15.67
CA LYS A 47 5.14 11.25 -16.24
C LYS A 47 5.43 12.65 -16.79
N ILE A 48 6.54 13.23 -16.37
CA ILE A 48 6.96 14.60 -16.74
C ILE A 48 8.29 14.52 -17.48
N ASP A 49 8.37 15.21 -18.62
CA ASP A 49 9.63 15.50 -19.30
C ASP A 49 10.24 16.74 -18.66
N MET A 50 11.30 16.54 -17.87
CA MET A 50 11.96 17.59 -17.11
C MET A 50 12.76 18.55 -18.00
N PHE A 51 13.26 18.07 -19.14
CA PHE A 51 14.01 18.89 -20.08
C PHE A 51 13.09 19.84 -20.86
N ASN A 52 11.98 19.32 -21.39
CA ASN A 52 11.00 20.11 -22.13
C ASN A 52 9.97 20.80 -21.22
N GLN A 53 10.04 20.60 -19.90
CA GLN A 53 9.15 21.17 -18.88
C GLN A 53 7.66 20.94 -19.18
N ARG A 54 7.31 19.71 -19.58
CA ARG A 54 5.93 19.37 -19.93
C ARG A 54 5.51 18.03 -19.33
N ILE A 55 4.23 17.95 -18.98
CA ILE A 55 3.57 16.68 -18.71
C ILE A 55 3.54 15.88 -20.01
N ILE A 56 3.99 14.63 -19.95
CA ILE A 56 3.84 13.68 -21.05
C ILE A 56 2.44 13.11 -21.02
N GLU A 57 2.08 12.48 -19.90
CA GLU A 57 0.82 11.75 -19.74
C GLU A 57 0.57 11.40 -18.26
N LEU A 58 -0.70 11.19 -17.94
CA LEU A 58 -1.15 10.65 -16.65
C LEU A 58 -1.66 9.22 -16.86
N TYR A 59 -0.91 8.25 -16.35
CA TYR A 59 -1.17 6.83 -16.56
C TYR A 59 -2.09 6.29 -15.49
N SER A 60 -3.20 5.67 -15.91
CA SER A 60 -4.09 4.92 -15.03
C SER A 60 -3.46 3.56 -14.71
N LEU A 61 -3.50 3.14 -13.45
CA LEU A 61 -2.83 1.90 -13.03
C LEU A 61 -3.72 0.65 -13.10
N GLY A 62 -5.02 0.83 -13.31
CA GLY A 62 -5.97 -0.29 -13.37
C GLY A 62 -6.24 -0.85 -11.97
N ALA A 63 -6.49 -2.15 -11.88
CA ALA A 63 -6.80 -2.80 -10.60
C ALA A 63 -6.19 -4.21 -10.53
N LYS A 64 -5.73 -4.58 -9.34
CA LYS A 64 -5.38 -5.95 -8.98
C LYS A 64 -6.65 -6.79 -8.93
N ASN A 65 -6.59 -7.99 -9.52
CA ASN A 65 -7.63 -9.00 -9.39
C ASN A 65 -7.19 -10.03 -8.34
N TRP A 66 -7.96 -10.18 -7.27
CA TRP A 66 -7.60 -11.07 -6.15
C TRP A 66 -7.89 -12.55 -6.40
N THR A 67 -8.50 -12.92 -7.53
CA THR A 67 -8.82 -14.34 -7.83
C THR A 67 -7.60 -15.25 -8.06
N SER A 68 -6.38 -14.70 -8.05
CA SER A 68 -5.14 -15.48 -8.10
C SER A 68 -4.37 -15.50 -6.77
N PHE A 69 -4.91 -14.86 -5.72
CA PHE A 69 -4.25 -14.60 -4.45
C PHE A 69 -5.22 -14.80 -3.28
N ASN A 70 -4.72 -14.70 -2.05
CA ASN A 70 -5.55 -14.58 -0.87
C ASN A 70 -5.36 -13.22 -0.21
N ILE A 71 -6.40 -12.75 0.49
CA ILE A 71 -6.38 -11.46 1.19
C ILE A 71 -7.12 -11.61 2.52
N ASP A 72 -6.63 -10.94 3.56
CA ASP A 72 -7.40 -10.75 4.78
C ASP A 72 -8.23 -9.47 4.70
N THR A 73 -9.55 -9.59 4.88
CA THR A 73 -10.50 -8.49 4.67
C THR A 73 -11.32 -8.14 5.92
N SER A 74 -10.96 -8.70 7.08
CA SER A 74 -11.71 -8.51 8.32
C SER A 74 -10.80 -8.47 9.53
N ASP A 75 -11.04 -7.48 10.39
CA ASP A 75 -10.44 -7.28 11.72
C ASP A 75 -11.23 -7.99 12.84
N MET A 76 -12.14 -8.92 12.52
CA MET A 76 -13.00 -9.63 13.49
C MET A 76 -12.56 -11.07 13.76
N ASN A 77 -11.35 -11.44 13.32
CA ASN A 77 -10.79 -12.77 13.51
C ASN A 77 -9.69 -12.80 14.57
N ASP A 78 -9.24 -11.62 15.04
CA ASP A 78 -8.14 -11.42 15.98
C ASP A 78 -6.81 -12.08 15.56
N ALA A 79 -6.67 -12.42 14.27
CA ALA A 79 -5.52 -13.12 13.70
C ALA A 79 -5.62 -13.17 12.17
N ALA A 80 -4.47 -13.36 11.53
CA ALA A 80 -4.38 -13.54 10.09
C ALA A 80 -5.29 -14.64 9.55
N ASN A 81 -6.07 -14.29 8.54
CA ASN A 81 -7.12 -15.11 7.96
C ASN A 81 -7.27 -14.81 6.46
N LEU A 82 -6.15 -14.95 5.73
CA LEU A 82 -6.10 -14.73 4.29
C LEU A 82 -7.01 -15.74 3.55
N ARG A 83 -7.94 -15.22 2.75
CA ARG A 83 -8.95 -16.01 2.03
C ARG A 83 -9.05 -15.60 0.57
N TYR A 84 -9.58 -16.52 -0.22
CA TYR A 84 -9.94 -16.26 -1.61
C TYR A 84 -11.22 -15.42 -1.68
N HIS A 85 -11.16 -14.33 -2.45
CA HIS A 85 -12.30 -13.44 -2.72
C HIS A 85 -12.31 -13.01 -4.18
N THR A 86 -13.49 -12.98 -4.80
CA THR A 86 -13.68 -12.47 -6.17
C THR A 86 -13.89 -10.96 -6.15
N VAL A 87 -12.85 -10.23 -5.76
CA VAL A 87 -12.85 -8.76 -5.64
C VAL A 87 -11.63 -8.17 -6.35
N TYR A 88 -11.65 -6.85 -6.54
CA TYR A 88 -10.54 -6.09 -7.09
C TYR A 88 -9.98 -5.12 -6.05
N SER A 89 -8.73 -4.70 -6.19
CA SER A 89 -8.17 -3.53 -5.48
C SER A 89 -7.54 -2.55 -6.45
N PHE A 90 -7.67 -1.27 -6.18
CA PHE A 90 -6.83 -0.27 -6.84
C PHE A 90 -5.38 -0.37 -6.36
N TYR A 91 -4.40 -0.16 -7.23
CA TYR A 91 -2.98 -0.16 -6.84
C TYR A 91 -2.66 0.99 -5.86
N GLN A 92 -3.06 2.22 -6.18
CA GLN A 92 -2.91 3.40 -5.30
C GLN A 92 -1.51 3.52 -4.68
N PRO A 93 -0.51 3.90 -5.50
CA PRO A 93 0.88 3.96 -5.07
C PRO A 93 1.09 5.09 -4.06
N ALA A 94 1.65 4.85 -2.88
CA ALA A 94 2.05 5.93 -1.97
C ALA A 94 3.42 6.48 -2.37
N GLN A 95 4.45 5.64 -2.27
CA GLN A 95 5.83 6.01 -2.59
C GLN A 95 6.31 5.33 -3.88
N LEU A 96 7.12 6.07 -4.64
CA LEU A 96 7.76 5.60 -5.87
C LEU A 96 9.28 5.54 -5.71
N ALA A 97 9.91 4.56 -6.35
CA ALA A 97 11.35 4.52 -6.57
C ALA A 97 11.66 4.25 -8.04
N TYR A 98 12.73 4.85 -8.56
CA TYR A 98 13.25 4.54 -9.88
C TYR A 98 14.38 3.53 -9.74
N SER A 99 14.30 2.42 -10.46
CA SER A 99 15.32 1.37 -10.44
C SER A 99 15.70 0.96 -11.85
N VAL A 100 16.98 0.66 -12.05
CA VAL A 100 17.48 0.06 -13.30
C VAL A 100 17.73 -1.42 -13.05
N ILE A 101 17.01 -2.27 -13.77
CA ILE A 101 17.10 -3.72 -13.67
C ILE A 101 17.43 -4.26 -15.05
N ASP A 102 18.54 -5.01 -15.15
CA ASP A 102 19.07 -5.55 -16.42
C ASP A 102 19.20 -4.49 -17.53
N GLY A 103 19.62 -3.27 -17.15
CA GLY A 103 19.81 -2.15 -18.07
C GLY A 103 18.52 -1.44 -18.53
N LYS A 104 17.35 -1.83 -18.00
CA LYS A 104 16.07 -1.17 -18.28
C LYS A 104 15.56 -0.42 -17.05
N GLY A 105 14.95 0.75 -17.27
CA GLY A 105 14.38 1.56 -16.21
C GLY A 105 12.97 1.11 -15.84
N TYR A 106 12.70 1.09 -14.54
CA TYR A 106 11.39 0.79 -13.98
C TYR A 106 11.04 1.81 -12.89
N VAL A 107 9.76 2.14 -12.80
CA VAL A 107 9.18 2.79 -11.63
C VAL A 107 8.62 1.68 -10.75
N VAL A 108 9.09 1.61 -9.52
CA VAL A 108 8.60 0.71 -8.47
C VAL A 108 7.64 1.50 -7.61
N SER A 109 6.49 0.92 -7.27
CA SER A 109 5.53 1.50 -6.31
C SER A 109 5.27 0.60 -5.13
N VAL A 110 5.04 1.20 -3.97
CA VAL A 110 4.35 0.54 -2.85
C VAL A 110 2.88 0.94 -2.85
N ASP A 111 2.02 -0.07 -2.91
CA ASP A 111 0.61 0.07 -3.27
C ASP A 111 -0.25 0.10 -2.00
N THR A 112 -0.10 1.16 -1.20
CA THR A 112 -0.66 1.29 0.15
C THR A 112 -2.18 1.38 0.15
N GLY A 113 -2.77 2.18 -0.74
CA GLY A 113 -4.18 2.52 -0.68
C GLY A 113 -4.52 3.77 0.13
N LYS A 114 -5.44 4.58 -0.41
CA LYS A 114 -5.98 5.77 0.26
C LYS A 114 -7.37 6.12 -0.28
N MET A 115 -8.36 6.05 0.58
CA MET A 115 -9.71 6.53 0.28
C MET A 115 -9.72 8.06 0.15
N THR A 116 -10.50 8.63 -0.77
CA THR A 116 -10.76 10.08 -0.77
C THR A 116 -11.82 10.45 0.26
N THR A 117 -11.54 11.42 1.12
CA THR A 117 -12.50 11.90 2.13
C THR A 117 -12.39 13.41 2.26
N TYR A 118 -13.54 14.08 2.20
CA TYR A 118 -13.64 15.51 2.47
C TYR A 118 -14.53 15.72 3.68
N THR A 119 -14.12 16.64 4.55
CA THR A 119 -14.84 16.98 5.78
C THR A 119 -15.49 18.35 5.65
N GLN A 120 -16.65 18.52 6.29
CA GLN A 120 -17.35 19.81 6.34
C GLN A 120 -16.44 20.94 6.84
N ALA A 121 -15.57 20.65 7.80
CA ALA A 121 -14.67 21.62 8.41
C ALA A 121 -13.56 22.11 7.45
N GLN A 122 -13.01 21.22 6.63
CA GLN A 122 -11.88 21.55 5.74
C GLN A 122 -12.34 22.00 4.35
N HIS A 123 -13.46 21.48 3.85
CA HIS A 123 -13.87 21.64 2.46
C HIS A 123 -15.24 22.31 2.31
N GLY A 124 -16.00 22.50 3.38
CA GLY A 124 -17.36 23.05 3.32
C GLY A 124 -18.43 22.05 2.88
N TYR A 125 -18.06 20.78 2.69
CA TYR A 125 -18.95 19.65 2.41
C TYR A 125 -18.32 18.35 2.91
N ALA A 126 -19.15 17.32 3.11
CA ALA A 126 -18.70 15.98 3.48
C ALA A 126 -18.76 15.03 2.27
N PHE A 127 -17.71 14.27 2.06
CA PHE A 127 -17.65 13.21 1.05
C PHE A 127 -16.78 12.07 1.56
N ASN A 128 -17.16 10.83 1.27
CA ASN A 128 -16.34 9.66 1.54
C ASN A 128 -16.44 8.69 0.36
N ASP A 129 -15.30 8.37 -0.22
CA ASP A 129 -15.12 7.35 -1.25
C ASP A 129 -15.36 5.95 -0.68
N GLY A 130 -14.88 5.70 0.54
CA GLY A 130 -14.97 4.40 1.18
C GLY A 130 -16.27 4.17 1.93
N VAL A 131 -16.76 2.93 1.88
CA VAL A 131 -17.87 2.42 2.68
C VAL A 131 -17.59 0.98 3.10
N ARG A 132 -18.03 0.58 4.30
CA ARG A 132 -17.99 -0.82 4.73
C ARG A 132 -18.89 -1.66 3.81
N ALA A 133 -18.41 -2.78 3.27
CA ALA A 133 -19.16 -3.51 2.24
C ALA A 133 -20.55 -3.97 2.71
N ARG A 134 -20.71 -4.37 3.98
CA ARG A 134 -22.02 -4.73 4.54
C ARG A 134 -22.99 -3.54 4.60
N VAL A 135 -22.47 -2.32 4.79
CA VAL A 135 -23.28 -1.10 4.78
C VAL A 135 -23.76 -0.80 3.36
N ALA A 136 -22.87 -0.89 2.35
CA ALA A 136 -23.27 -0.74 0.94
C ALA A 136 -24.35 -1.77 0.54
N TRP A 137 -24.23 -3.01 1.05
CA TRP A 137 -25.26 -4.02 0.88
C TRP A 137 -26.59 -3.63 1.54
N SER A 138 -26.58 -3.19 2.81
CA SER A 138 -27.82 -2.82 3.53
C SER A 138 -28.49 -1.57 2.97
N ASP A 139 -27.69 -0.63 2.45
CA ASP A 139 -28.16 0.59 1.77
C ASP A 139 -28.69 0.29 0.36
N GLY A 140 -28.56 -0.97 -0.09
CA GLY A 140 -29.07 -1.44 -1.38
C GLY A 140 -28.24 -0.96 -2.57
N GLU A 141 -26.97 -0.64 -2.39
CA GLU A 141 -26.10 -0.09 -3.44
C GLU A 141 -25.54 -1.16 -4.38
N LEU A 142 -25.41 -2.39 -3.88
CA LEU A 142 -24.89 -3.52 -4.63
C LEU A 142 -25.94 -4.10 -5.58
N ASP A 143 -25.49 -4.65 -6.71
CA ASP A 143 -26.33 -5.48 -7.58
C ASP A 143 -26.50 -6.87 -6.98
N THR A 144 -27.40 -6.98 -6.02
CA THR A 144 -27.72 -8.27 -5.37
C THR A 144 -28.45 -9.26 -6.29
N THR A 145 -28.84 -8.85 -7.50
CA THR A 145 -29.55 -9.72 -8.46
C THR A 145 -28.56 -10.51 -9.31
N THR A 146 -27.47 -9.89 -9.76
CA THR A 146 -26.50 -10.54 -10.65
C THR A 146 -25.20 -10.95 -9.96
N MET A 147 -24.89 -10.37 -8.80
CA MET A 147 -23.65 -10.67 -8.07
C MET A 147 -23.59 -12.15 -7.68
N ASN A 148 -22.39 -12.72 -7.73
CA ASN A 148 -22.13 -14.09 -7.33
C ASN A 148 -22.68 -14.34 -5.89
N PRO A 149 -23.51 -15.37 -5.66
CA PRO A 149 -24.11 -15.62 -4.34
C PRO A 149 -23.08 -15.87 -3.23
N THR A 150 -21.94 -16.48 -3.55
CA THR A 150 -20.83 -16.64 -2.59
C THR A 150 -20.28 -15.28 -2.20
N LEU A 151 -19.93 -14.42 -3.17
CA LEU A 151 -19.43 -13.07 -2.88
C LEU A 151 -20.44 -12.27 -2.03
N LEU A 152 -21.73 -12.34 -2.38
CA LEU A 152 -22.78 -11.67 -1.62
C LEU A 152 -22.88 -12.17 -0.17
N ALA A 153 -22.77 -13.47 0.06
CA ALA A 153 -22.74 -14.04 1.41
C ALA A 153 -21.50 -13.58 2.20
N GLN A 154 -20.33 -13.49 1.55
CA GLN A 154 -19.10 -12.98 2.17
C GLN A 154 -19.23 -11.50 2.56
N ILE A 155 -19.91 -10.67 1.76
CA ILE A 155 -20.17 -9.25 2.05
C ILE A 155 -21.14 -9.09 3.23
N GLN A 156 -22.06 -10.02 3.43
CA GLN A 156 -22.99 -9.98 4.56
C GLN A 156 -22.33 -10.39 5.89
N ASP A 157 -21.21 -11.08 5.83
CA ASP A 157 -20.48 -11.63 6.97
C ASP A 157 -19.31 -10.71 7.40
N ASN A 158 -19.40 -10.20 8.63
CA ASN A 158 -18.37 -9.31 9.19
C ASN A 158 -17.02 -10.01 9.43
N GLN A 159 -16.97 -11.34 9.51
CA GLN A 159 -15.72 -12.11 9.59
C GLN A 159 -15.07 -12.35 8.21
N GLN A 160 -15.71 -11.87 7.14
CA GLN A 160 -15.24 -11.95 5.76
C GLN A 160 -15.14 -10.56 5.14
N LEU A 161 -15.98 -10.22 4.16
CA LEU A 161 -15.92 -8.94 3.47
C LEU A 161 -16.78 -7.87 4.13
N GLY A 162 -17.67 -8.21 5.06
CA GLY A 162 -18.65 -7.26 5.57
C GLY A 162 -18.05 -6.01 6.21
N ARG A 163 -16.85 -6.13 6.79
CA ARG A 163 -16.10 -5.01 7.34
C ARG A 163 -15.11 -4.39 6.36
N VAL A 164 -14.78 -4.98 5.23
CA VAL A 164 -13.79 -4.35 4.34
C VAL A 164 -14.28 -2.98 3.83
N HIS A 165 -13.39 -1.99 3.75
CA HIS A 165 -13.68 -0.77 3.02
C HIS A 165 -13.62 -1.01 1.51
N MET A 166 -14.74 -0.76 0.83
CA MET A 166 -14.86 -0.75 -0.62
C MET A 166 -15.19 0.65 -1.13
N SER A 167 -14.88 0.93 -2.41
CA SER A 167 -15.29 2.17 -3.04
C SER A 167 -16.79 2.20 -3.28
N ARG A 168 -17.40 3.34 -2.94
CA ARG A 168 -18.81 3.67 -3.17
C ARG A 168 -19.04 4.33 -4.52
N VAL A 169 -17.98 4.68 -5.27
CA VAL A 169 -18.06 5.45 -6.52
C VAL A 169 -17.56 4.69 -7.75
N ASP A 170 -17.07 3.47 -7.57
CA ASP A 170 -16.54 2.61 -8.64
C ASP A 170 -17.34 1.29 -8.75
N GLY A 171 -17.15 0.56 -9.86
CA GLY A 171 -17.76 -0.77 -10.06
C GLY A 171 -19.25 -0.76 -10.43
N TYR A 172 -19.79 0.40 -10.81
CA TYR A 172 -21.19 0.54 -11.24
C TYR A 172 -21.45 -0.15 -12.57
N ASN A 173 -22.55 -0.90 -12.63
CA ASN A 173 -23.09 -1.45 -13.87
C ASN A 173 -24.12 -0.51 -14.52
N ILE A 174 -24.73 -0.98 -15.61
CA ILE A 174 -25.73 -0.21 -16.38
C ILE A 174 -27.02 0.13 -15.61
N PHE A 175 -27.26 -0.51 -14.45
CA PHE A 175 -28.43 -0.25 -13.58
C PHE A 175 -28.11 0.72 -12.45
N ASN A 176 -26.93 1.36 -12.47
CA ASN A 176 -26.46 2.23 -11.40
C ASN A 176 -26.40 1.51 -10.05
N LYS A 177 -25.95 0.25 -10.06
CA LYS A 177 -25.63 -0.57 -8.89
C LYS A 177 -24.20 -1.07 -8.97
N ILE A 178 -23.56 -1.25 -7.82
CA ILE A 178 -22.19 -1.76 -7.76
C ILE A 178 -22.22 -3.27 -8.02
N GLY A 179 -21.69 -3.68 -9.17
CA GLY A 179 -21.58 -5.09 -9.57
C GLY A 179 -20.20 -5.68 -9.28
N ASP A 180 -19.15 -4.86 -9.40
CA ASP A 180 -17.77 -5.23 -9.10
C ASP A 180 -17.29 -4.51 -7.84
N VAL A 181 -16.77 -5.26 -6.87
CA VAL A 181 -16.27 -4.70 -5.61
C VAL A 181 -14.81 -4.31 -5.76
N PHE A 182 -14.52 -3.01 -5.61
CA PHE A 182 -13.17 -2.46 -5.58
C PHE A 182 -12.78 -2.05 -4.15
N LEU A 183 -11.70 -2.61 -3.65
CA LEU A 183 -11.04 -2.24 -2.40
C LEU A 183 -9.92 -1.22 -2.65
N PHE A 184 -9.32 -0.72 -1.57
CA PHE A 184 -8.24 0.25 -1.60
C PHE A 184 -6.88 -0.41 -1.34
N GLY A 185 -5.87 0.01 -2.12
CA GLY A 185 -4.50 -0.47 -2.01
C GLY A 185 -4.26 -1.85 -2.64
N GLY A 186 -3.17 -1.96 -3.38
CA GLY A 186 -2.67 -3.24 -3.91
C GLY A 186 -2.01 -4.12 -2.84
N ARG A 187 -1.75 -3.59 -1.64
CA ARG A 187 -1.16 -4.26 -0.46
C ARG A 187 0.23 -4.87 -0.71
N GLY A 188 0.94 -4.33 -1.69
CA GLY A 188 2.17 -4.94 -2.19
C GLY A 188 3.06 -3.98 -2.95
N ILE A 189 3.86 -4.54 -3.85
CA ILE A 189 4.81 -3.83 -4.71
C ILE A 189 4.39 -4.06 -6.16
N SER A 190 4.43 -3.00 -6.96
CA SER A 190 4.28 -3.09 -8.42
C SER A 190 5.50 -2.52 -9.14
N LEU A 191 5.83 -3.08 -10.31
CA LEU A 191 6.81 -2.51 -11.24
C LEU A 191 6.10 -2.05 -12.51
N TRP A 192 6.51 -0.88 -12.98
CA TRP A 192 6.04 -0.25 -14.20
C TRP A 192 7.23 0.05 -15.11
N ASP A 193 7.19 -0.38 -16.37
CA ASP A 193 8.22 -0.04 -17.35
C ASP A 193 8.31 1.47 -17.50
N SER A 194 9.48 2.09 -17.27
CA SER A 194 9.55 3.56 -17.18
C SER A 194 9.35 4.26 -18.52
N THR A 195 9.44 3.54 -19.64
CA THR A 195 9.24 4.09 -20.98
C THR A 195 7.77 4.09 -21.36
N THR A 196 7.14 2.92 -21.25
CA THR A 196 5.78 2.64 -21.72
C THR A 196 4.72 2.74 -20.61
N MET A 197 5.14 2.73 -19.35
CA MET A 197 4.30 2.62 -18.15
C MET A 197 3.44 1.35 -18.12
N ALA A 198 3.85 0.31 -18.85
CA ALA A 198 3.23 -1.00 -18.76
C ALA A 198 3.49 -1.63 -17.38
N HIS A 199 2.47 -2.24 -16.79
CA HIS A 199 2.59 -3.03 -15.57
C HIS A 199 3.35 -4.33 -15.86
N VAL A 200 4.49 -4.56 -15.20
CA VAL A 200 5.36 -5.71 -15.49
C VAL A 200 5.39 -6.76 -14.38
N PHE A 201 5.12 -6.37 -13.14
CA PHE A 201 5.13 -7.26 -11.99
C PHE A 201 4.26 -6.71 -10.86
N ASP A 202 3.65 -7.64 -10.14
CA ASP A 202 2.84 -7.44 -8.94
C ASP A 202 3.24 -8.49 -7.91
N SER A 203 3.53 -8.06 -6.67
CA SER A 203 3.89 -8.99 -5.58
C SER A 203 2.73 -9.87 -5.10
N GLY A 204 1.50 -9.66 -5.58
CA GLY A 204 0.35 -10.48 -5.16
C GLY A 204 0.02 -10.28 -3.68
N ASP A 205 -0.05 -11.37 -2.93
CA ASP A 205 -0.29 -11.39 -1.47
C ASP A 205 0.98 -11.52 -0.63
N ASP A 206 2.18 -11.38 -1.24
CA ASP A 206 3.44 -11.73 -0.60
C ASP A 206 3.67 -11.02 0.74
N LEU A 207 3.43 -9.71 0.84
CA LEU A 207 3.68 -8.97 2.09
C LEU A 207 2.79 -9.51 3.22
N GLU A 208 1.50 -9.61 2.98
CA GLU A 208 0.51 -10.08 3.95
C GLU A 208 0.76 -11.56 4.32
N ARG A 209 1.05 -12.40 3.33
CA ARG A 209 1.37 -13.82 3.53
C ARG A 209 2.68 -14.02 4.32
N ARG A 210 3.71 -13.20 4.09
CA ARG A 210 4.97 -13.27 4.86
C ARG A 210 4.78 -12.74 6.27
N ALA A 211 4.04 -11.64 6.44
CA ALA A 211 3.72 -11.08 7.75
C ALA A 211 2.98 -12.10 8.64
N SER A 212 1.99 -12.81 8.08
CA SER A 212 1.23 -13.81 8.84
C SER A 212 2.08 -15.00 9.28
N GLN A 213 3.11 -15.35 8.50
CA GLN A 213 4.03 -16.45 8.80
C GLN A 213 5.12 -16.05 9.80
N LEU A 214 5.71 -14.87 9.65
CA LEU A 214 6.89 -14.43 10.40
C LEU A 214 6.54 -13.61 11.64
N TYR A 215 5.47 -12.82 11.58
CA TYR A 215 5.03 -11.91 12.63
C TYR A 215 3.53 -12.03 12.95
N PRO A 216 2.99 -13.24 13.20
CA PRO A 216 1.55 -13.45 13.39
C PRO A 216 0.96 -12.63 14.53
N ASN A 217 1.71 -12.42 15.62
CA ASN A 217 1.24 -11.70 16.80
C ASN A 217 1.15 -10.17 16.62
N THR A 218 1.60 -9.66 15.48
CA THR A 218 1.54 -8.23 15.12
C THR A 218 1.05 -8.04 13.68
N PHE A 219 0.48 -9.10 13.10
CA PHE A 219 -0.03 -9.12 11.73
C PHE A 219 -1.07 -8.02 11.53
N ASN A 220 -0.89 -7.19 10.49
CA ASN A 220 -1.79 -6.07 10.16
C ASN A 220 -2.25 -5.24 11.37
N GLY A 221 -1.39 -5.10 12.38
CA GLY A 221 -1.76 -4.45 13.64
C GLY A 221 -1.69 -2.93 13.58
N ASP A 222 -2.27 -2.30 14.60
CA ASP A 222 -2.19 -0.87 14.86
C ASP A 222 -1.41 -0.55 16.14
N CYS A 223 -1.06 0.72 16.31
CA CYS A 223 -0.46 1.28 17.51
C CYS A 223 -1.27 2.47 18.05
N SER A 224 -2.55 2.54 17.70
CA SER A 224 -3.45 3.67 17.99
C SER A 224 -3.93 3.72 19.45
N ASN A 225 -3.91 2.60 20.18
CA ASN A 225 -4.37 2.53 21.57
C ASN A 225 -3.19 2.30 22.53
N GLY A 226 -2.73 3.39 23.14
CA GLY A 226 -1.63 3.38 24.11
C GLY A 226 -1.76 2.40 25.27
N ASN A 227 -2.98 1.96 25.61
CA ASN A 227 -3.26 1.07 26.74
C ASN A 227 -3.37 -0.42 26.35
N GLN A 228 -3.13 -0.75 25.08
CA GLN A 228 -3.06 -2.13 24.60
C GLN A 228 -1.62 -2.47 24.20
N SER A 229 -1.28 -3.76 24.26
CA SER A 229 -0.03 -4.26 23.69
C SER A 229 -0.14 -4.45 22.18
N PRO A 230 0.99 -4.53 21.46
CA PRO A 230 0.98 -4.87 20.03
C PRO A 230 0.21 -6.16 19.72
N THR A 231 0.24 -7.15 20.64
CA THR A 231 -0.48 -8.41 20.47
C THR A 231 -1.98 -8.32 20.73
N GLN A 232 -2.44 -7.26 21.40
CA GLN A 232 -3.86 -6.98 21.62
C GLN A 232 -4.47 -6.13 20.49
N GLN A 233 -3.62 -5.52 19.66
CA GLN A 233 -4.00 -4.76 18.46
C GLN A 233 -3.62 -5.48 17.17
N VAL A 234 -3.50 -6.81 17.22
CA VAL A 234 -3.30 -7.65 16.04
C VAL A 234 -4.53 -7.58 15.15
N ASP A 235 -4.34 -7.62 13.83
CA ASP A 235 -5.39 -7.71 12.81
C ASP A 235 -6.33 -6.50 12.71
N GLU A 236 -6.01 -5.36 13.33
CA GLU A 236 -6.85 -4.16 13.31
C GLU A 236 -6.92 -3.41 11.97
N ARG A 237 -6.12 -3.81 10.96
CA ARG A 237 -6.03 -3.13 9.65
C ARG A 237 -6.40 -3.98 8.45
N SER A 238 -6.73 -5.27 8.64
CA SER A 238 -7.07 -6.17 7.53
C SER A 238 -8.35 -5.74 6.80
N ASP A 239 -9.32 -5.16 7.50
CA ASP A 239 -10.54 -4.59 6.91
C ASP A 239 -10.31 -3.24 6.20
N ASP A 240 -9.12 -2.65 6.33
CA ASP A 240 -8.70 -1.43 5.67
C ASP A 240 -7.73 -1.74 4.52
N MET A 241 -6.43 -1.47 4.69
CA MET A 241 -5.42 -1.68 3.65
C MET A 241 -4.34 -2.70 4.06
N GLY A 242 -4.63 -3.52 5.08
CA GLY A 242 -3.85 -4.68 5.51
C GLY A 242 -2.44 -4.30 5.97
N PRO A 243 -1.39 -4.75 5.26
CA PRO A 243 -0.01 -4.42 5.62
C PRO A 243 0.28 -2.92 5.48
N GLU A 244 -0.42 -2.21 4.59
CA GLU A 244 -0.19 -0.78 4.34
C GLU A 244 1.30 -0.46 4.10
N PRO A 245 1.93 -1.01 3.03
CA PRO A 245 3.31 -0.68 2.70
C PRO A 245 3.40 0.79 2.32
N GLY A 246 4.03 1.61 3.16
CA GLY A 246 4.07 3.07 3.00
C GLY A 246 5.43 3.60 2.56
N ALA A 247 6.48 2.79 2.75
CA ALA A 247 7.85 3.21 2.54
C ALA A 247 8.62 2.29 1.60
N LEU A 248 9.46 2.86 0.73
CA LEU A 248 10.20 2.12 -0.30
C LEU A 248 11.61 2.68 -0.48
N ALA A 249 12.62 1.81 -0.38
CA ALA A 249 13.97 2.08 -0.83
C ALA A 249 14.40 1.08 -1.91
N SER A 250 15.25 1.52 -2.83
CA SER A 250 15.90 0.65 -3.81
C SER A 250 17.40 0.87 -3.81
N GLY A 251 18.15 -0.19 -4.06
CA GLY A 251 19.60 -0.16 -3.98
C GLY A 251 20.26 -1.34 -4.67
N VAL A 252 21.57 -1.46 -4.49
CA VAL A 252 22.35 -2.60 -4.97
C VAL A 252 23.23 -3.09 -3.82
N VAL A 253 23.14 -4.39 -3.53
CA VAL A 253 24.02 -5.09 -2.59
C VAL A 253 24.89 -6.04 -3.39
N GLY A 254 26.21 -5.80 -3.39
CA GLY A 254 27.12 -6.48 -4.31
C GLY A 254 26.78 -6.17 -5.77
N THR A 255 26.20 -7.14 -6.47
CA THR A 255 25.72 -6.98 -7.86
C THR A 255 24.20 -7.11 -7.98
N THR A 256 23.53 -7.36 -6.87
CA THR A 256 22.11 -7.70 -6.82
C THR A 256 21.28 -6.45 -6.53
N PRO A 257 20.37 -6.04 -7.42
CA PRO A 257 19.41 -5.00 -7.11
C PRO A 257 18.47 -5.49 -6.02
N VAL A 258 18.19 -4.63 -5.04
CA VAL A 258 17.30 -4.92 -3.92
C VAL A 258 16.21 -3.87 -3.81
N LEU A 259 15.02 -4.32 -3.40
CA LEU A 259 13.92 -3.48 -2.95
C LEU A 259 13.72 -3.73 -1.47
N ILE A 260 13.58 -2.64 -0.71
CA ILE A 260 13.31 -2.68 0.73
C ILE A 260 12.01 -1.94 0.96
N VAL A 261 11.08 -2.58 1.66
CA VAL A 261 9.71 -2.07 1.84
C VAL A 261 9.36 -2.02 3.30
N GLY A 262 8.84 -0.88 3.76
CA GLY A 262 8.34 -0.71 5.12
C GLY A 262 6.81 -0.74 5.15
N SER A 263 6.24 -1.55 6.04
CA SER A 263 4.81 -1.59 6.33
C SER A 263 4.45 -0.82 7.58
N ARG A 264 3.16 -0.48 7.71
CA ARG A 264 2.64 0.30 8.84
C ARG A 264 2.92 -0.33 10.21
N ASN A 265 2.82 -1.64 10.32
CA ASN A 265 3.06 -2.37 11.57
C ASN A 265 4.56 -2.60 11.90
N GLY A 266 5.45 -1.92 11.17
CA GLY A 266 6.88 -1.88 11.44
C GLY A 266 7.70 -3.01 10.87
N VAL A 267 7.15 -3.76 9.90
CA VAL A 267 7.90 -4.80 9.21
C VAL A 267 8.65 -4.18 8.03
N ILE A 268 9.94 -4.49 7.95
CA ILE A 268 10.84 -4.16 6.85
C ILE A 268 11.06 -5.44 6.06
N TYR A 269 10.59 -5.47 4.81
CA TYR A 269 10.77 -6.59 3.89
C TYR A 269 11.92 -6.30 2.94
N VAL A 270 12.73 -7.32 2.64
CA VAL A 270 13.81 -7.23 1.66
C VAL A 270 13.52 -8.21 0.52
N PHE A 271 13.58 -7.69 -0.70
CA PHE A 271 13.46 -8.47 -1.91
C PHE A 271 14.70 -8.26 -2.76
N ASN A 272 15.20 -9.34 -3.38
CA ASN A 272 16.11 -9.19 -4.51
C ASN A 272 15.35 -9.16 -5.83
N MET A 273 15.93 -8.51 -6.83
CA MET A 273 15.38 -8.50 -8.19
C MET A 273 16.17 -9.46 -9.08
N ARG A 274 15.45 -10.38 -9.74
CA ARG A 274 15.99 -11.25 -10.79
C ARG A 274 15.18 -11.01 -12.05
N GLY A 275 15.68 -10.17 -12.95
CA GLY A 275 14.83 -9.56 -13.99
C GLY A 275 13.67 -8.79 -13.36
N VAL A 276 12.49 -8.88 -13.97
CA VAL A 276 11.29 -8.18 -13.47
C VAL A 276 10.60 -8.87 -12.28
N SER A 277 11.17 -9.97 -11.75
CA SER A 277 10.63 -10.68 -10.58
C SER A 277 11.32 -10.23 -9.29
N ALA A 278 10.51 -9.89 -8.28
CA ALA A 278 10.98 -9.69 -6.92
C ALA A 278 10.95 -11.02 -6.15
N ASN A 279 12.08 -11.47 -5.61
CA ASN A 279 12.14 -12.65 -4.74
C ASN A 279 12.33 -12.21 -3.30
N PHE A 280 11.48 -12.72 -2.41
CA PHE A 280 11.56 -12.44 -0.98
C PHE A 280 12.83 -13.06 -0.38
N GLU A 281 13.60 -12.25 0.34
CA GLU A 281 14.83 -12.68 1.02
C GLU A 281 14.62 -12.74 2.54
N SER A 282 14.13 -11.66 3.13
CA SER A 282 13.97 -11.56 4.58
C SER A 282 12.92 -10.53 4.99
N ALA A 283 12.50 -10.61 6.25
CA ALA A 283 11.73 -9.58 6.91
C ALA A 283 12.30 -9.34 8.31
N HIS A 284 12.26 -8.09 8.76
CA HIS A 284 12.65 -7.68 10.11
C HIS A 284 11.55 -6.82 10.73
N ARG A 285 11.33 -6.94 12.03
CA ARG A 285 10.46 -6.04 12.80
C ARG A 285 11.14 -5.73 14.12
N GLU A 286 11.40 -4.45 14.34
CA GLU A 286 11.89 -3.96 15.63
C GLU A 286 10.73 -3.71 16.60
N GLY A 287 11.04 -3.71 17.91
CA GLY A 287 10.10 -3.34 18.95
C GLY A 287 9.49 -4.52 19.70
N SER A 288 9.47 -4.40 21.02
CA SER A 288 8.91 -5.39 21.95
C SER A 288 7.39 -5.51 21.80
N THR A 289 6.87 -6.69 22.11
CA THR A 289 5.43 -6.98 22.14
C THR A 289 4.92 -7.28 23.56
N ASN A 290 5.79 -7.20 24.56
CA ASN A 290 5.54 -7.70 25.92
C ASN A 290 5.06 -6.62 26.91
N ASP A 291 4.63 -5.47 26.41
CA ASP A 291 4.08 -4.39 27.23
C ASP A 291 3.06 -3.59 26.40
N ILE A 292 2.32 -2.69 27.05
CA ILE A 292 1.42 -1.77 26.38
C ILE A 292 2.19 -0.67 25.64
N TRP A 293 1.62 -0.15 24.56
CA TRP A 293 2.25 0.86 23.72
C TRP A 293 2.76 2.07 24.50
N ASN A 294 2.01 2.61 25.47
CA ASN A 294 2.45 3.76 26.29
C ASN A 294 3.79 3.50 26.98
N ASN A 295 3.99 2.30 27.54
CA ASN A 295 5.24 1.91 28.17
C ASN A 295 6.34 1.68 27.14
N LEU A 296 6.01 1.04 26.00
CA LEU A 296 6.94 0.82 24.91
C LEU A 296 7.48 2.14 24.32
N TYR A 297 6.62 3.13 24.12
CA TYR A 297 7.02 4.48 23.69
C TYR A 297 7.89 5.17 24.75
N THR A 298 7.49 5.09 26.03
CA THR A 298 8.23 5.73 27.13
C THR A 298 9.64 5.13 27.30
N ASN A 299 9.79 3.83 27.03
CA ASN A 299 11.02 3.08 27.22
C ASN A 299 11.84 2.90 25.93
N ASP A 300 11.48 3.58 24.84
CA ASP A 300 12.14 3.46 23.53
C ASP A 300 12.23 1.98 23.04
N ALA A 301 11.15 1.24 23.29
CA ALA A 301 11.04 -0.19 22.99
C ALA A 301 9.94 -0.50 21.96
N ALA A 302 9.33 0.51 21.36
CA ALA A 302 8.25 0.37 20.37
C ALA A 302 8.73 0.00 18.96
N GLY A 303 10.03 0.16 18.66
CA GLY A 303 10.60 -0.09 17.34
C GLY A 303 10.21 0.98 16.32
N ASP A 304 10.03 0.58 15.05
CA ASP A 304 9.66 1.49 13.96
C ASP A 304 8.18 1.32 13.60
N GLN A 305 7.27 2.02 14.28
CA GLN A 305 5.83 1.93 13.97
C GLN A 305 5.42 3.03 13.00
N ILE A 306 4.51 2.67 12.09
CA ILE A 306 4.05 3.50 10.97
C ILE A 306 5.26 4.00 10.18
N ILE A 307 5.98 3.06 9.54
CA ILE A 307 7.14 3.43 8.71
C ILE A 307 6.65 4.31 7.56
N SER A 308 7.05 5.58 7.56
CA SER A 308 6.57 6.58 6.62
C SER A 308 7.54 6.85 5.48
N ASP A 309 8.83 6.63 5.69
CA ASP A 309 9.85 6.80 4.67
C ASP A 309 11.10 5.98 5.02
N MET A 310 11.92 5.70 4.01
CA MET A 310 13.20 5.02 4.14
C MET A 310 14.15 5.35 2.99
N GLY A 311 15.44 5.15 3.19
CA GLY A 311 16.41 5.33 2.11
C GLY A 311 17.60 4.39 2.23
N PHE A 312 18.11 3.98 1.06
CA PHE A 312 19.24 3.08 0.95
C PHE A 312 20.54 3.87 0.75
N VAL A 313 21.55 3.52 1.55
CA VAL A 313 22.91 4.06 1.43
C VAL A 313 23.84 2.92 1.01
N GLY A 314 24.35 3.00 -0.21
CA GLY A 314 25.27 2.01 -0.76
C GLY A 314 26.63 1.98 -0.06
N ALA A 315 27.35 0.87 -0.19
CA ALA A 315 28.64 0.61 0.46
C ALA A 315 29.66 1.77 0.29
N GLY A 316 29.80 2.31 -0.93
CA GLY A 316 30.75 3.40 -1.22
C GLY A 316 30.41 4.73 -0.57
N ASN A 317 29.16 4.94 -0.15
CA ASN A 317 28.69 6.13 0.55
C ASN A 317 28.51 5.88 2.06
N SER A 318 28.74 4.66 2.52
CA SER A 318 28.59 4.26 3.91
C SER A 318 29.89 4.46 4.69
N PRO A 319 29.88 5.09 5.87
CA PRO A 319 31.08 5.23 6.71
C PRO A 319 31.72 3.90 7.13
N SER A 320 30.93 2.82 7.20
CA SER A 320 31.40 1.49 7.57
C SER A 320 31.84 0.64 6.37
N GLY A 321 31.63 1.13 5.14
CA GLY A 321 31.77 0.35 3.91
C GLY A 321 30.67 -0.72 3.73
N THR A 322 29.73 -0.84 4.67
CA THR A 322 28.58 -1.76 4.58
C THR A 322 27.34 -0.98 4.18
N PRO A 323 26.57 -1.41 3.16
CA PRO A 323 25.35 -0.72 2.81
C PRO A 323 24.32 -0.82 3.94
N PHE A 324 23.50 0.20 4.09
CA PHE A 324 22.45 0.24 5.11
C PHE A 324 21.18 0.91 4.58
N VAL A 325 20.06 0.65 5.24
CA VAL A 325 18.82 1.40 5.08
C VAL A 325 18.58 2.21 6.35
N TYR A 326 18.21 3.48 6.20
CA TYR A 326 17.63 4.26 7.29
C TYR A 326 16.11 4.23 7.19
N VAL A 327 15.44 4.15 8.34
CA VAL A 327 13.98 3.94 8.44
C VAL A 327 13.40 4.98 9.38
N ILE A 328 12.32 5.64 8.95
CA ILE A 328 11.65 6.68 9.72
C ILE A 328 10.31 6.15 10.24
N GLY A 329 10.17 6.01 11.55
CA GLY A 329 8.93 5.63 12.21
C GLY A 329 8.10 6.87 12.55
N GLN A 330 6.94 7.04 11.91
CA GLN A 330 6.08 8.21 12.14
C GLN A 330 5.43 8.20 13.52
N ALA A 331 4.93 7.05 13.98
CA ALA A 331 4.27 6.96 15.28
C ALA A 331 5.27 7.04 16.43
N THR A 332 6.46 6.48 16.24
CA THR A 332 7.52 6.39 17.25
C THR A 332 8.43 7.61 17.24
N GLY A 333 8.48 8.38 16.14
CA GLY A 333 9.46 9.45 15.95
C GLY A 333 10.90 8.93 15.85
N SER A 334 11.08 7.65 15.50
CA SER A 334 12.39 6.98 15.43
C SER A 334 13.09 7.24 14.09
N LEU A 335 14.42 7.24 14.13
CA LEU A 335 15.29 7.07 12.96
C LEU A 335 16.22 5.89 13.23
N SER A 336 15.92 4.76 12.60
CA SER A 336 16.65 3.51 12.79
C SER A 336 17.56 3.24 11.59
N VAL A 337 18.68 2.54 11.81
CA VAL A 337 19.65 2.19 10.76
C VAL A 337 19.91 0.69 10.79
N TYR A 338 19.68 0.03 9.65
CA TYR A 338 19.86 -1.42 9.49
C TYR A 338 20.88 -1.69 8.40
N ASN A 339 21.95 -2.43 8.73
CA ASN A 339 22.86 -2.93 7.72
C ASN A 339 22.13 -3.93 6.82
N VAL A 340 22.34 -3.81 5.50
CA VAL A 340 21.82 -4.75 4.52
C VAL A 340 23.00 -5.56 4.01
N VAL A 341 23.07 -6.82 4.41
CA VAL A 341 24.23 -7.68 4.14
C VAL A 341 23.82 -8.87 3.29
N ASP A 342 24.71 -9.25 2.37
CA ASP A 342 24.64 -10.53 1.70
C ASP A 342 25.22 -11.60 2.65
N VAL A 343 24.39 -12.57 3.03
CA VAL A 343 24.78 -13.66 3.92
C VAL A 343 24.86 -14.92 3.06
N PRO A 344 26.02 -15.62 3.00
CA PRO A 344 26.13 -16.85 2.26
C PRO A 344 25.08 -17.87 2.73
N ASP A 345 24.43 -18.56 1.78
CA ASP A 345 23.52 -19.66 2.08
C ASP A 345 24.22 -20.66 3.02
N ILE A 346 23.69 -20.80 4.24
CA ILE A 346 24.13 -21.85 5.17
C ILE A 346 23.37 -23.11 4.77
N PHE A 347 23.95 -23.88 3.83
CA PHE A 347 23.40 -25.18 3.39
C PHE A 347 23.49 -26.26 4.47
#